data_AF-A0A522DD57-F1
#
_entry.id   AF-A0A522DD57-F1
#
_cell.length_a   1.000
_cell.length_b   1.000
_cell.length_c   1.000
_cell.angle_alpha   90.00
_cell.angle_beta   90.00
_cell.angle_gamma   90.00
#
_symmetry.space_group_name_H-M   'P 1'
#
loop_
_entity.id
_entity.type
_entity.pdbx_description
1 polymer ?
#
loop_
_entity_poly.entity_id
_entity_poly.type
_entity_poly.pdbx_seq_one_letter_code
_entity_poly.pdbx_strand_id
1 'polypeptide(L)'
;MEFVADSFDYSTGWLGTRAAKESYGGTGGWGSLVFCKFFGTHASDRTSMKLGKAFSDTVIVEKRSRTHLSSDAPRAWWLGAGRALLFSTILFVVFFVLFFRLFSLTVVKGHEYRVLADGNRTRELIRHAPRGLLLDRAGKPLVANISQGLTYVRQYLYPRALAHVVGYTGELTEKELKDEYYSIRNYRLGDRVGRMGVEAVFEERLRGRDGRELVEVDASGN
;
A
#
# COMPACT_ATOMS: atom_id res chain seq x y z
N MET A 1 13.75 -5.50 31.29
CA MET A 1 14.68 -5.86 30.20
C MET A 1 14.63 -4.74 29.19
N GLU A 2 15.80 -4.16 28.94
CA GLU A 2 16.07 -2.86 28.34
C GLU A 2 15.55 -2.71 26.91
N PHE A 3 15.21 -1.47 26.54
CA PHE A 3 15.40 -0.98 25.18
C PHE A 3 16.06 0.40 25.22
N VAL A 4 17.22 0.46 24.58
CA VAL A 4 18.04 1.64 24.28
C VAL A 4 17.46 2.33 23.05
N ALA A 5 17.43 3.67 23.02
CA ALA A 5 17.86 4.49 21.88
C ALA A 5 17.68 6.01 22.13
N ASP A 6 18.83 6.67 22.16
CA ASP A 6 19.21 8.00 21.69
C ASP A 6 18.31 9.25 21.79
N SER A 7 18.95 10.22 22.44
CA SER A 7 18.72 11.65 22.57
C SER A 7 19.08 12.45 21.32
N PHE A 8 18.27 13.48 21.00
CA PHE A 8 18.80 14.71 20.41
C PHE A 8 18.04 15.91 21.00
N ASP A 9 18.80 16.79 21.63
CA ASP A 9 18.35 17.89 22.48
C ASP A 9 18.66 19.22 21.80
N TYR A 10 17.69 20.15 21.74
CA TYR A 10 17.93 21.54 21.35
C TYR A 10 17.14 22.44 22.29
N SER A 11 17.82 22.95 23.30
CA SER A 11 17.39 24.10 24.10
C SER A 11 18.57 25.04 24.33
N THR A 12 18.24 26.28 24.71
CA THR A 12 19.10 27.44 24.99
C THR A 12 19.40 28.30 23.75
N GLY A 13 19.21 29.62 23.75
CA GLY A 13 19.00 30.58 24.83
C GLY A 13 19.83 31.81 24.47
N TRP A 14 19.20 32.87 23.94
CA TRP A 14 19.90 34.09 23.50
C TRP A 14 19.75 35.19 24.56
N LEU A 15 20.88 35.64 25.10
CA LEU A 15 21.01 36.78 26.03
C LEU A 15 22.31 37.54 25.72
N GLY A 16 22.20 38.86 25.47
CA GLY A 16 23.29 39.84 25.53
C GLY A 16 24.27 39.85 24.34
N THR A 17 24.94 40.92 23.92
CA THR A 17 25.14 42.29 24.44
C THR A 17 25.85 43.15 23.37
N ARG A 18 25.62 44.47 23.42
CA ARG A 18 26.53 45.59 23.14
C ARG A 18 27.26 45.72 21.78
N ALA A 19 26.84 46.76 21.06
CA ALA A 19 27.63 47.91 20.58
C ALA A 19 29.14 47.74 20.27
N ALA A 20 29.50 47.94 19.01
CA ALA A 20 30.78 48.51 18.60
C ALA A 20 30.57 49.46 17.40
N LYS A 21 31.16 50.66 17.51
CA LYS A 21 31.25 51.72 16.49
C LYS A 21 32.64 51.60 15.85
N GLU A 22 32.73 51.74 14.53
CA GLU A 22 33.91 52.15 13.73
C GLU A 22 33.36 52.32 12.30
N SER A 23 33.25 53.48 11.63
CA SER A 23 34.09 54.66 11.37
C SER A 23 35.16 54.49 10.28
N TYR A 24 35.04 55.36 9.26
CA TYR A 24 35.92 55.66 8.12
C TYR A 24 35.88 54.64 6.96
N GLY A 25 35.83 55.03 5.68
CA GLY A 25 35.93 56.33 5.03
C GLY A 25 36.52 56.13 3.63
N GLY A 26 35.91 56.74 2.61
CA GLY A 26 36.57 57.09 1.36
C GLY A 26 36.77 56.00 0.30
N THR A 27 36.11 56.19 -0.85
CA THR A 27 36.70 56.43 -2.19
C THR A 27 35.89 55.78 -3.31
N GLY A 28 35.60 56.58 -4.34
CA GLY A 28 35.58 56.12 -5.73
C GLY A 28 34.31 55.46 -6.26
N GLY A 29 33.47 56.25 -6.92
CA GLY A 29 33.05 55.90 -8.29
C GLY A 29 31.70 55.21 -8.48
N TRP A 30 30.73 56.00 -8.93
CA TRP A 30 29.69 55.62 -9.91
C TRP A 30 28.80 54.40 -9.55
N GLY A 31 28.02 54.50 -8.48
CA GLY A 31 26.93 53.53 -8.21
C GLY A 31 25.82 53.99 -7.26
N SER A 32 25.83 55.25 -6.81
CA SER A 32 24.93 55.74 -5.74
C SER A 32 23.51 56.14 -6.21
N LEU A 33 23.28 56.30 -7.50
CA LEU A 33 22.00 56.82 -8.01
C LEU A 33 20.85 55.80 -8.09
N VAL A 34 21.10 54.51 -7.84
CA VAL A 34 20.05 53.46 -7.85
C VAL A 34 19.54 53.13 -6.44
N PHE A 35 20.27 53.49 -5.38
CA PHE A 35 19.83 53.21 -4.00
C PHE A 35 19.00 54.34 -3.37
N CYS A 36 19.07 55.57 -3.89
CA CYS A 36 18.29 56.71 -3.38
C CYS A 36 16.80 56.72 -3.72
N LYS A 37 16.28 55.77 -4.52
CA LYS A 37 14.84 55.71 -4.87
C LYS A 37 14.03 54.67 -4.10
N PHE A 38 14.67 53.85 -3.25
CA PHE A 38 14.00 52.81 -2.45
C PHE A 38 13.67 53.27 -1.01
N PHE A 39 14.36 54.28 -0.50
CA PHE A 39 13.95 54.99 0.71
C PHE A 39 13.27 56.30 0.31
N GLY A 40 11.98 56.21 -0.02
CA GLY A 40 11.11 57.39 -0.01
C GLY A 40 11.16 58.01 1.38
N THR A 41 11.86 59.13 1.51
CA THR A 41 11.85 59.96 2.70
C THR A 41 10.46 60.57 2.84
N HIS A 42 9.54 59.81 3.43
CA HIS A 42 8.28 60.38 3.90
C HIS A 42 8.61 61.33 5.05
N ALA A 43 8.76 62.62 4.72
CA ALA A 43 8.74 63.69 5.69
C ALA A 43 7.36 63.70 6.36
N SER A 44 7.24 62.96 7.46
CA SER A 44 6.08 62.98 8.35
C SER A 44 6.07 64.36 9.02
N ASP A 45 5.15 65.22 8.57
CA ASP A 45 4.95 66.55 9.13
C ASP A 45 4.40 66.39 10.56
N ARG A 46 5.31 66.46 11.54
CA ARG A 46 5.02 66.24 12.97
C ARG A 46 4.77 67.58 13.65
N THR A 47 3.51 67.88 13.94
CA THR A 47 3.16 69.02 14.77
C THR A 47 3.17 68.62 16.24
N SER A 48 3.97 69.31 17.06
CA SER A 48 3.96 69.17 18.52
C SER A 48 3.13 70.29 19.15
N MET A 49 2.19 69.94 20.02
CA MET A 49 1.43 70.89 20.83
C MET A 49 1.79 70.69 22.30
N LYS A 50 2.06 71.79 23.02
CA LYS A 50 2.25 71.79 24.47
C LYS A 50 0.90 71.79 25.18
N LEU A 51 0.65 70.82 26.07
CA LEU A 51 -0.56 70.77 26.89
C LEU A 51 -0.43 71.67 28.13
N GLY A 52 -0.45 72.99 27.91
CA GLY A 52 -0.48 73.99 29.00
C GLY A 52 0.73 73.99 29.93
N LYS A 53 0.66 74.78 31.01
CA LYS A 53 1.78 75.00 31.96
C LYS A 53 1.91 73.93 33.06
N ALA A 54 0.98 72.99 33.16
CA ALA A 54 0.94 71.99 34.23
C ALA A 54 1.60 70.65 33.89
N PHE A 55 1.93 70.39 32.61
CA PHE A 55 2.59 69.16 32.17
C PHE A 55 3.76 69.50 31.22
N SER A 56 4.92 68.89 31.43
CA SER A 56 6.14 69.14 30.64
C SER A 56 6.16 68.47 29.28
N ASP A 57 5.28 67.49 29.06
CA ASP A 57 5.41 66.56 27.96
C ASP A 57 4.63 67.05 26.73
N THR A 58 5.29 67.10 25.59
CA THR A 58 4.68 67.45 24.29
C THR A 58 4.08 66.22 23.65
N VAL A 59 2.79 66.27 23.30
CA VAL A 59 2.17 65.19 22.52
C VAL A 59 2.53 65.39 21.04
N ILE A 60 3.16 64.36 20.45
CA ILE A 60 3.49 64.31 19.03
C ILE A 60 2.30 63.67 18.32
N VAL A 61 1.51 64.47 17.59
CA VAL A 61 0.37 63.97 16.81
C VAL A 61 0.84 63.75 15.37
N GLU A 62 0.87 62.50 14.92
CA GLU A 62 1.21 62.14 13.54
C GLU A 62 -0.06 62.13 12.69
N LYS A 63 -0.17 63.06 11.73
CA LYS A 63 -1.33 63.15 10.84
C LYS A 63 -1.19 62.15 9.68
N ARG A 64 -1.66 60.91 9.87
CA ARG A 64 -1.62 59.87 8.82
C ARG A 64 -2.65 60.18 7.73
N SER A 65 -2.22 60.81 6.65
CA SER A 65 -3.01 60.97 5.42
C SER A 65 -3.30 59.59 4.84
N ARG A 66 -4.58 59.19 4.81
CA ARG A 66 -5.03 57.99 4.11
C ARG A 66 -5.05 58.30 2.62
N THR A 67 -4.04 57.85 1.88
CA THR A 67 -4.07 57.84 0.43
C THR A 67 -5.18 56.88 -0.02
N HIS A 68 -6.17 57.39 -0.75
CA HIS A 68 -7.22 56.58 -1.35
C HIS A 68 -6.58 55.74 -2.45
N LEU A 69 -6.45 54.44 -2.23
CA LEU A 69 -5.85 53.51 -3.19
C LEU A 69 -6.86 53.27 -4.32
N SER A 70 -6.79 54.05 -5.41
CA SER A 70 -7.60 53.79 -6.60
C SER A 70 -7.14 52.46 -7.21
N SER A 71 -7.99 51.44 -7.11
CA SER A 71 -7.74 50.10 -7.63
C SER A 71 -8.02 50.04 -9.14
N ASP A 72 -7.27 50.81 -9.92
CA ASP A 72 -7.28 50.69 -11.39
C ASP A 72 -6.01 49.97 -11.83
N ALA A 73 -5.86 48.72 -11.39
CA ALA A 73 -4.95 47.81 -12.04
C ALA A 73 -5.63 47.34 -13.34
N PRO A 74 -5.10 47.65 -14.55
CA PRO A 74 -5.64 47.06 -15.76
C PRO A 74 -5.52 45.56 -15.61
N ARG A 75 -6.65 44.85 -15.73
CA ARG A 75 -6.73 43.39 -15.72
C ARG A 75 -5.91 42.87 -16.90
N ALA A 76 -4.59 42.75 -16.73
CA ALA A 76 -3.70 42.18 -17.72
C ALA A 76 -3.85 40.65 -17.67
N TRP A 77 -5.04 40.18 -18.08
CA TRP A 77 -5.34 38.76 -18.19
C TRP A 77 -4.37 38.05 -19.15
N TRP A 78 -3.68 38.78 -20.03
CA TRP A 78 -2.74 38.25 -21.02
C TRP A 78 -1.33 37.92 -20.52
N LEU A 79 -0.85 38.42 -19.36
CA LEU A 79 0.51 38.10 -18.88
C LEU A 79 0.65 36.67 -18.32
N GLY A 80 -0.46 36.04 -17.93
CA GLY A 80 -0.50 34.65 -17.46
C GLY A 80 -1.36 33.71 -18.32
N ALA A 81 -2.31 34.25 -19.10
CA ALA A 81 -3.21 33.43 -19.91
C ALA A 81 -2.51 32.65 -21.01
N GLY A 82 -1.45 33.19 -21.64
CA GLY A 82 -0.77 32.49 -22.73
C GLY A 82 -0.19 31.13 -22.29
N ARG A 83 0.45 31.06 -21.12
CA ARG A 83 1.00 29.81 -20.57
C ARG A 83 -0.12 28.90 -20.08
N ALA A 84 -1.13 29.45 -19.40
CA ALA A 84 -2.28 28.67 -18.94
C ALA A 84 -3.07 28.03 -20.09
N LEU A 85 -3.20 28.74 -21.22
CA LEU A 85 -3.84 28.20 -22.43
C LEU A 85 -3.01 27.07 -23.03
N LEU A 86 -1.69 27.20 -23.11
CA LEU A 86 -0.81 26.12 -23.57
C LEU A 86 -0.88 24.87 -22.68
N PHE A 87 -0.89 25.04 -21.36
CA PHE A 87 -1.06 23.91 -20.44
C PHE A 87 -2.44 23.28 -20.57
N SER A 88 -3.49 24.09 -20.72
CA SER A 88 -4.86 23.62 -20.94
C SER A 88 -5.00 22.84 -22.25
N THR A 89 -4.39 23.30 -23.34
CA THR A 89 -4.43 22.59 -24.62
C THR A 89 -3.66 21.28 -24.56
N ILE A 90 -2.48 21.25 -23.93
CA ILE A 90 -1.70 20.01 -23.76
C ILE A 90 -2.49 18.99 -22.94
N LEU A 91 -3.11 19.42 -21.83
CA LEU A 91 -3.92 18.54 -20.99
C LEU A 91 -5.12 17.98 -21.75
N PHE A 92 -5.78 18.81 -22.55
CA PHE A 92 -6.90 18.38 -23.38
C PHE A 92 -6.48 17.36 -24.44
N VAL A 93 -5.33 17.55 -25.09
CA VAL A 93 -4.78 16.60 -26.05
C VAL A 93 -4.44 15.26 -25.38
N VAL A 94 -3.80 15.28 -24.22
CA VAL A 94 -3.51 14.05 -23.45
C VAL A 94 -4.80 13.34 -23.06
N PHE A 95 -5.80 14.09 -22.57
CA PHE A 95 -7.11 13.53 -22.25
C PHE A 95 -7.78 12.89 -23.47
N PHE A 96 -7.70 13.52 -24.64
CA PHE A 96 -8.24 12.97 -25.89
C PHE A 96 -7.51 11.70 -26.34
N VAL A 97 -6.19 11.65 -26.21
CA VAL A 97 -5.40 10.44 -26.51
C VAL A 97 -5.82 9.29 -25.58
N LEU A 98 -5.97 9.57 -24.28
CA LEU A 98 -6.45 8.59 -23.31
C LEU A 98 -7.90 8.18 -23.58
N PHE A 99 -8.77 9.11 -23.95
CA PHE A 99 -10.17 8.84 -24.30
C PHE A 99 -10.25 7.92 -25.52
N PHE A 100 -9.52 8.22 -26.60
CA PHE A 100 -9.48 7.36 -27.79
C PHE A 100 -8.86 5.99 -27.48
N ARG A 101 -7.85 5.94 -26.62
CA ARG A 101 -7.28 4.67 -26.15
C ARG A 101 -8.33 3.84 -25.42
N LEU A 102 -9.10 4.45 -24.54
CA LEU A 102 -10.16 3.77 -23.79
C LEU A 102 -11.31 3.37 -24.71
N PHE A 103 -11.71 4.23 -25.64
CA PHE A 103 -12.74 3.96 -26.64
C PHE A 103 -12.35 2.78 -27.54
N SER A 104 -11.10 2.73 -28.01
CA SER A 104 -10.62 1.59 -28.81
C SER A 104 -10.59 0.28 -28.00
N LEU A 105 -10.26 0.33 -26.71
CA LEU A 105 -10.28 -0.86 -25.84
C LEU A 105 -11.69 -1.33 -25.50
N THR A 106 -12.63 -0.42 -25.28
CA THR A 106 -14.01 -0.74 -24.85
C THR A 106 -14.95 -1.02 -26.02
N VAL A 107 -14.86 -0.26 -27.12
CA VAL A 107 -15.81 -0.33 -28.25
C VAL A 107 -15.30 -1.23 -29.37
N VAL A 108 -14.02 -1.15 -29.74
CA VAL A 108 -13.50 -1.91 -30.89
C VAL A 108 -13.14 -3.34 -30.48
N LYS A 109 -12.40 -3.52 -29.38
CA LYS A 109 -11.94 -4.84 -28.92
C LYS A 109 -12.76 -5.43 -27.77
N GLY A 110 -13.84 -4.77 -27.38
CA GLY A 110 -14.63 -5.18 -26.22
C GLY A 110 -15.17 -6.61 -26.32
N HIS A 111 -15.54 -7.06 -27.52
CA HIS A 111 -16.10 -8.40 -27.71
C HIS A 111 -15.08 -9.53 -27.54
N GLU A 112 -13.81 -9.30 -27.90
CA GLU A 112 -12.73 -10.29 -27.79
C GLU A 112 -12.21 -10.38 -26.36
N TYR A 113 -11.98 -9.24 -25.70
CA TYR A 113 -11.56 -9.22 -24.30
C TYR A 113 -12.65 -9.69 -23.34
N ARG A 114 -13.93 -9.57 -23.70
CA ARG A 114 -15.02 -10.12 -22.88
C ARG A 114 -14.99 -11.65 -22.86
N VAL A 115 -14.67 -12.31 -23.98
CA VAL A 115 -14.56 -13.77 -24.03
C VAL A 115 -13.34 -14.30 -23.26
N LEU A 116 -12.20 -13.59 -23.32
CA LEU A 116 -11.01 -13.95 -22.53
C LEU A 116 -11.20 -13.66 -21.03
N ALA A 117 -11.93 -12.61 -20.67
CA ALA A 117 -12.19 -12.24 -19.28
C ALA A 117 -13.30 -13.07 -18.62
N ASP A 118 -14.36 -13.40 -19.36
CA ASP A 118 -15.48 -14.20 -18.85
C ASP A 118 -15.09 -15.69 -18.67
N GLY A 119 -13.98 -16.10 -19.30
CA GLY A 119 -13.50 -17.48 -19.35
C GLY A 119 -12.46 -17.88 -18.31
N ASN A 120 -11.60 -16.96 -17.90
CA ASN A 120 -10.48 -17.30 -17.03
C ASN A 120 -10.94 -17.37 -15.57
N ARG A 121 -11.27 -18.58 -15.11
CA ARG A 121 -11.62 -18.85 -13.72
C ARG A 121 -10.52 -19.68 -13.07
N THR A 122 -9.80 -19.09 -12.13
CA THR A 122 -8.87 -19.84 -11.28
C THR A 122 -9.66 -20.84 -10.44
N ARG A 123 -9.33 -22.14 -10.57
CA ARG A 123 -9.85 -23.21 -9.72
C ARG A 123 -8.72 -23.72 -8.84
N GLU A 124 -8.98 -23.79 -7.54
CA GLU A 124 -8.09 -24.49 -6.61
C GLU A 124 -8.47 -25.97 -6.60
N LEU A 125 -7.61 -26.81 -7.16
CA LEU A 125 -7.74 -28.26 -7.08
C LEU A 125 -6.91 -28.76 -5.89
N ILE A 126 -7.52 -29.64 -5.11
CA ILE A 126 -6.86 -30.27 -3.97
C ILE A 126 -6.12 -31.47 -4.51
N ARG A 127 -4.79 -31.47 -4.42
CA ARG A 127 -3.99 -32.65 -4.71
C ARG A 127 -3.84 -33.46 -3.43
N HIS A 128 -4.60 -34.54 -3.33
CA HIS A 128 -4.50 -35.43 -2.20
C HIS A 128 -3.11 -36.06 -2.15
N ALA A 129 -2.47 -35.98 -0.98
CA ALA A 129 -1.17 -36.58 -0.79
C ALA A 129 -1.32 -38.11 -0.73
N PRO A 130 -0.40 -38.87 -1.35
CA PRO A 130 -0.37 -40.30 -1.16
C PRO A 130 -0.07 -40.62 0.31
N ARG A 131 -0.81 -41.57 0.88
CA ARG A 131 -0.55 -42.09 2.23
C ARG A 131 0.80 -42.81 2.32
N GLY A 132 1.35 -42.94 3.51
CA GLY A 132 2.56 -43.73 3.77
C GLY A 132 2.39 -45.20 3.37
N LEU A 133 3.43 -45.79 2.78
CA LEU A 133 3.48 -47.22 2.44
C LEU A 133 3.65 -48.05 3.71
N LEU A 134 2.98 -49.21 3.78
CA LEU A 134 3.22 -50.18 4.83
C LEU A 134 4.10 -51.30 4.29
N LEU A 135 5.30 -51.43 4.86
CA LEU A 135 6.33 -52.38 4.45
C LEU A 135 6.54 -53.42 5.56
N ASP A 136 6.87 -54.65 5.17
CA ASP A 136 7.39 -55.67 6.08
C ASP A 136 8.87 -55.39 6.44
N ARG A 137 9.44 -56.14 7.37
CA ARG A 137 10.86 -56.11 7.77
C ARG A 137 11.83 -56.25 6.61
N ALA A 138 11.45 -57.00 5.56
CA ALA A 138 12.25 -57.19 4.36
C ALA A 138 12.11 -56.03 3.34
N GLY A 139 11.34 -54.98 3.67
CA GLY A 139 11.05 -53.86 2.78
C GLY A 139 9.97 -54.14 1.73
N LYS A 140 9.35 -55.33 1.74
CA LYS A 140 8.29 -55.68 0.80
C LYS A 140 6.98 -54.97 1.17
N PRO A 141 6.26 -54.34 0.23
CA PRO A 141 5.00 -53.68 0.54
C PRO A 141 3.92 -54.69 0.91
N LEU A 142 3.22 -54.41 2.02
CA LEU A 142 1.98 -55.07 2.43
C LEU A 142 0.76 -54.26 1.97
N VAL A 143 0.91 -52.93 1.98
CA VAL A 143 -0.09 -51.97 1.49
C VAL A 143 0.59 -50.91 0.64
N ALA A 144 0.05 -50.71 -0.55
CA ALA A 144 0.52 -49.74 -1.53
C ALA A 144 -0.58 -48.75 -1.90
N ASN A 145 -0.20 -47.65 -2.55
CA ASN A 145 -1.14 -46.72 -3.17
C ASN A 145 -1.00 -46.81 -4.69
N ILE A 146 -2.13 -46.89 -5.40
CA ILE A 146 -2.17 -46.80 -6.85
C ILE A 146 -2.71 -45.42 -7.22
N SER A 147 -2.10 -44.74 -8.19
CA SER A 147 -2.62 -43.47 -8.71
C SER A 147 -3.88 -43.69 -9.54
N GLN A 148 -4.91 -42.88 -9.27
CA GLN A 148 -6.15 -42.81 -10.04
C GLN A 148 -6.47 -41.34 -10.32
N GLY A 149 -5.89 -40.82 -11.42
CA GLY A 149 -5.99 -39.42 -11.81
C GLY A 149 -5.33 -38.49 -10.79
N LEU A 150 -6.14 -37.67 -10.11
CA LEU A 150 -5.71 -36.72 -9.07
C LEU A 150 -5.71 -37.31 -7.65
N THR A 151 -6.13 -38.57 -7.50
CA THR A 151 -6.27 -39.25 -6.20
C THR A 151 -5.47 -40.54 -6.15
N TYR A 152 -5.37 -41.12 -4.95
CA TYR A 152 -4.68 -42.37 -4.71
C TYR A 152 -5.60 -43.37 -4.02
N VAL A 153 -5.63 -44.60 -4.52
CA VAL A 153 -6.41 -45.69 -3.94
C VAL A 153 -5.49 -46.67 -3.23
N ARG A 154 -5.88 -47.05 -2.01
CA ARG A 154 -5.18 -48.00 -1.15
C ARG A 154 -5.35 -49.42 -1.69
N GLN A 155 -4.26 -50.14 -1.91
CA GLN A 155 -4.23 -51.53 -2.34
C GLN A 155 -3.59 -52.42 -1.28
N TYR A 156 -4.34 -53.41 -0.80
CA TYR A 156 -3.88 -54.42 0.16
C TYR A 156 -3.40 -55.67 -0.59
N LEU A 157 -2.13 -56.04 -0.45
CA LEU A 157 -1.55 -57.17 -1.22
C LEU A 157 -1.95 -58.54 -0.65
N TYR A 158 -2.14 -58.65 0.67
CA TYR A 158 -2.50 -59.91 1.35
C TYR A 158 -3.75 -59.75 2.23
N PRO A 159 -4.93 -59.42 1.64
CA PRO A 159 -6.12 -59.07 2.40
C PRO A 159 -6.60 -60.22 3.29
N ARG A 160 -6.56 -61.47 2.84
CA ARG A 160 -7.04 -62.62 3.63
C ARG A 160 -6.17 -62.94 4.85
N ALA A 161 -4.86 -62.76 4.72
CA ALA A 161 -3.91 -63.10 5.78
C ALA A 161 -3.75 -61.96 6.80
N LEU A 162 -3.84 -60.71 6.34
CA LEU A 162 -3.47 -59.54 7.14
C LEU A 162 -4.63 -58.59 7.46
N ALA A 163 -5.86 -58.82 7.00
CA ALA A 163 -6.99 -57.89 7.20
C ALA A 163 -7.20 -57.49 8.66
N HIS A 164 -7.10 -58.43 9.61
CA HIS A 164 -7.32 -58.11 11.03
C HIS A 164 -6.17 -57.32 11.65
N VAL A 165 -4.94 -57.54 11.18
CA VAL A 165 -3.75 -56.87 11.71
C VAL A 165 -3.61 -55.49 11.09
N VAL A 166 -3.63 -55.43 9.75
CA VAL A 166 -3.47 -54.18 8.99
C VAL A 166 -4.72 -53.32 9.12
N GLY A 167 -5.91 -53.92 9.08
CA GLY A 167 -7.18 -53.23 9.05
C GLY A 167 -7.57 -52.75 7.66
N TYR A 168 -8.41 -51.73 7.63
CA TYR A 168 -8.93 -51.13 6.40
C TYR A 168 -9.15 -49.63 6.57
N THR A 169 -9.29 -48.95 5.43
CA THR A 169 -9.68 -47.54 5.37
C THR A 169 -11.17 -47.42 5.02
N GLY A 170 -11.84 -46.42 5.57
CA GLY A 170 -13.25 -46.11 5.29
C GLY A 170 -13.44 -44.62 5.07
N GLU A 171 -14.43 -44.24 4.28
CA GLU A 171 -14.73 -42.83 4.01
C GLU A 171 -15.31 -42.14 5.25
N LEU A 172 -14.99 -40.87 5.42
CA LEU A 172 -15.46 -40.04 6.51
C LEU A 172 -16.85 -39.48 6.17
N THR A 173 -17.80 -39.71 7.08
CA THR A 173 -19.19 -39.25 6.92
C THR A 173 -19.38 -37.85 7.53
N GLU A 174 -20.46 -37.14 7.13
CA GLU A 174 -20.76 -35.80 7.67
C GLU A 174 -20.97 -35.80 9.19
N LYS A 175 -21.52 -36.90 9.73
CA LYS A 175 -21.77 -37.03 11.17
C LYS A 175 -20.46 -37.07 11.95
N GLU A 176 -19.49 -37.84 11.45
CA GLU A 176 -18.16 -37.99 12.07
C GLU A 176 -17.31 -36.73 11.86
N LEU A 177 -17.47 -36.03 10.74
CA LEU A 177 -16.76 -34.78 10.49
C LEU A 177 -17.08 -33.69 11.53
N LYS A 178 -18.25 -33.76 12.18
CA LYS A 178 -18.62 -32.86 13.28
C LYS A 178 -17.83 -33.12 14.56
N ASP A 179 -17.24 -34.31 14.71
CA ASP A 179 -16.39 -34.60 15.85
C ASP A 179 -15.13 -33.73 15.80
N GLU A 180 -14.78 -33.15 16.95
CA GLU A 180 -13.65 -32.24 17.10
C GLU A 180 -12.32 -32.88 16.67
N TYR A 181 -12.20 -34.20 16.84
CA TYR A 181 -11.03 -34.97 16.41
C TYR A 181 -10.72 -34.79 14.92
N TYR A 182 -11.74 -34.79 14.06
CA TYR A 182 -11.57 -34.72 12.61
C TYR A 182 -11.49 -33.26 12.12
N SER A 183 -12.25 -32.36 12.72
CA SER A 183 -12.25 -30.94 12.33
C SER A 183 -10.92 -30.23 12.65
N ILE A 184 -10.34 -30.46 13.83
CA ILE A 184 -9.02 -29.88 14.21
C ILE A 184 -7.91 -30.33 13.26
N ARG A 185 -7.98 -31.58 12.79
CA ARG A 185 -6.99 -32.16 11.89
C ARG A 185 -7.26 -31.87 10.42
N ASN A 186 -8.16 -30.94 10.10
CA ASN A 186 -8.44 -30.49 8.74
C ASN A 186 -8.80 -31.67 7.81
N TYR A 187 -9.60 -32.62 8.30
CA TYR A 187 -10.23 -33.63 7.43
C TYR A 187 -11.38 -33.00 6.66
N ARG A 188 -11.65 -33.57 5.50
CA ARG A 188 -12.77 -33.20 4.64
C ARG A 188 -13.76 -34.34 4.51
N LEU A 189 -14.98 -33.98 4.13
CA LEU A 189 -16.00 -34.96 3.80
C LEU A 189 -15.52 -35.83 2.63
N GLY A 190 -15.67 -37.14 2.75
CA GLY A 190 -15.20 -38.09 1.73
C GLY A 190 -13.73 -38.47 1.84
N ASP A 191 -12.95 -37.84 2.72
CA ASP A 191 -11.60 -38.32 3.01
C ASP A 191 -11.67 -39.75 3.54
N ARG A 192 -10.79 -40.62 3.05
CA ARG A 192 -10.64 -41.97 3.62
C ARG A 192 -9.83 -41.86 4.91
N VAL A 193 -10.17 -42.62 5.94
CA VAL A 193 -9.44 -42.72 7.22
C VAL A 193 -9.29 -44.18 7.64
N GLY A 194 -8.18 -44.54 8.28
CA GLY A 194 -7.99 -45.86 8.88
C GLY A 194 -9.01 -46.15 9.98
N ARG A 195 -9.78 -47.22 9.83
CA ARG A 195 -10.85 -47.60 10.78
C ARG A 195 -10.43 -48.66 11.79
N MET A 196 -9.45 -49.48 11.43
CA MET A 196 -9.03 -50.62 12.24
C MET A 196 -7.54 -50.89 12.08
N GLY A 197 -6.96 -51.65 13.01
CA GLY A 197 -5.64 -52.24 12.89
C GLY A 197 -4.53 -51.19 12.83
N VAL A 198 -3.45 -51.54 12.15
CA VAL A 198 -2.28 -50.68 11.92
C VAL A 198 -2.67 -49.37 11.21
N GLU A 199 -3.63 -49.40 10.29
CA GLU A 199 -4.08 -48.19 9.56
C GLU A 199 -4.65 -47.14 10.52
N ALA A 200 -5.49 -47.54 11.49
CA ALA A 200 -6.05 -46.61 12.48
C ALA A 200 -5.00 -46.12 13.49
N VAL A 201 -4.14 -47.03 13.98
CA VAL A 201 -3.13 -46.70 15.00
C VAL A 201 -2.07 -45.74 14.46
N PHE A 202 -1.65 -45.92 13.20
CA PHE A 202 -0.62 -45.10 12.57
C PHE A 202 -1.19 -44.05 11.61
N GLU A 203 -2.49 -43.74 11.68
CA GLU A 203 -3.15 -42.78 10.78
C GLU A 203 -2.37 -41.46 10.69
N GLU A 204 -1.91 -40.90 11.82
CA GLU A 204 -1.17 -39.64 11.84
C GLU A 204 0.16 -39.70 11.07
N ARG A 205 0.85 -40.85 11.13
CA ARG A 205 2.13 -41.06 10.44
C ARG A 205 1.95 -41.45 8.98
N LEU A 206 0.85 -42.14 8.67
CA LEU A 206 0.50 -42.58 7.33
C LEU A 206 -0.18 -41.47 6.54
N ARG A 207 -0.80 -40.49 7.19
CA ARG A 207 -1.44 -39.37 6.51
C ARG A 207 -0.40 -38.41 5.96
N GLY A 208 -0.52 -38.12 4.67
CA GLY A 208 0.21 -37.03 4.02
C GLY A 208 -0.45 -35.68 4.28
N ARG A 209 0.26 -34.60 3.99
CA ARG A 209 -0.33 -33.25 3.93
C ARG A 209 -0.76 -32.96 2.52
N ASP A 210 -2.06 -32.74 2.33
CA ASP A 210 -2.61 -32.44 1.01
C ASP A 210 -2.03 -31.14 0.44
N GLY A 211 -1.69 -31.20 -0.84
CA GLY A 211 -1.28 -30.05 -1.62
C GLY A 211 -2.48 -29.30 -2.19
N ARG A 212 -2.22 -28.06 -2.58
CA ARG A 212 -3.17 -27.24 -3.34
C ARG A 212 -2.51 -26.87 -4.65
N GLU A 213 -3.24 -26.97 -5.74
CA GLU A 213 -2.80 -26.52 -7.06
C GLU A 213 -3.81 -25.50 -7.58
N LEU A 214 -3.31 -24.33 -7.94
CA LEU A 214 -4.11 -23.32 -8.63
C LEU A 214 -3.99 -23.61 -10.12
N VAL A 215 -5.11 -23.96 -10.75
CA VAL A 215 -5.19 -24.14 -12.19
C VAL A 215 -6.04 -23.01 -12.75
N GLU A 216 -5.48 -22.26 -13.69
CA GLU A 216 -6.25 -21.32 -14.50
C GLU A 216 -6.93 -22.13 -15.60
N VAL A 217 -8.26 -22.17 -15.58
CA VAL A 217 -9.03 -22.83 -16.63
C VAL A 217 -9.51 -21.74 -17.58
N ASP A 218 -9.29 -21.95 -18.87
CA ASP A 218 -9.75 -21.03 -19.91
C ASP A 218 -11.27 -21.12 -20.15
N ALA A 219 -11.81 -20.20 -20.95
CA ALA A 219 -13.23 -20.22 -21.35
C ALA A 219 -13.62 -21.52 -22.08
N SER A 220 -12.64 -22.23 -22.63
CA SER A 220 -12.80 -23.45 -23.43
C SER A 220 -12.85 -24.70 -22.55
N GLY A 221 -12.57 -24.58 -21.24
CA GLY A 221 -12.56 -25.69 -20.30
C GLY A 221 -11.27 -26.51 -20.28
N ASN A 222 -10.17 -25.97 -20.84
CA ASN A 222 -8.85 -26.59 -20.89
C ASN A 222 -7.87 -25.99 -19.88
#